data_AF-A0A524CTB8-F1
#
_entry.id   AF-A0A524CTB8-F1
#
_cell.length_a   1.000
_cell.length_b   1.000
_cell.length_c   1.000
_cell.angle_alpha   90.00
_cell.angle_beta   90.00
_cell.angle_gamma   90.00
#
_symmetry.space_group_name_H-M   'P 1'
#
loop_
_entity.id
_entity.type
_entity.pdbx_description
1 polymer ?
#
loop_
_entity_poly.entity_id
_entity_poly.type
_entity_poly.pdbx_seq_one_letter_code
_entity_poly.pdbx_strand_id
1 'polypeptide(L)'
;MADWGLQYLWHQPEVSVVLSGMSKMEHVIENVKSANNSGINNLTQSELDTISDLRNAYKKYDVVPCTSCGYCMPCPQGVSIPTVMLILNELAYWGDPQSERWKLFYDRLAKTPEELEERRNSGEEAQGAPTLCIECGECLEKCPQQINIPIMMNKVKAIFEEGKQIENMLEE
;
A
#
# COMPACT_ATOMS: atom_id res chain seq x y z
N MET A 1 10.95 10.03 15.86
CA MET A 1 10.91 9.19 14.64
C MET A 1 10.73 10.03 13.39
N ALA A 2 9.80 11.00 13.36
CA ALA A 2 9.63 11.89 12.19
C ALA A 2 10.93 12.60 11.77
N ASP A 3 11.72 13.09 12.74
CA ASP A 3 13.00 13.76 12.49
C ASP A 3 13.95 12.95 11.60
N TRP A 4 14.26 11.69 11.94
CA TRP A 4 15.14 10.83 11.13
C TRP A 4 14.63 10.62 9.69
N GLY A 5 13.32 10.46 9.52
CA GLY A 5 12.72 10.34 8.19
C GLY A 5 12.88 11.62 7.36
N LEU A 6 12.68 12.78 8.00
CA LEU A 6 12.87 14.08 7.35
C LEU A 6 14.35 14.34 7.03
N GLN A 7 15.26 14.05 7.97
CA GLN A 7 16.71 14.19 7.76
C GLN A 7 17.21 13.28 6.63
N TYR A 8 16.70 12.04 6.52
CA TYR A 8 17.01 11.16 5.41
C TYR A 8 16.57 11.73 4.06
N LEU A 9 15.39 12.33 3.98
CA LEU A 9 14.92 12.99 2.76
C LEU A 9 15.80 14.20 2.41
N TRP A 10 16.12 15.06 3.38
CA TRP A 10 16.97 16.23 3.15
C TRP A 10 18.44 15.91 2.91
N HIS A 11 18.91 14.73 3.30
CA HIS A 11 20.26 14.25 3.01
C HIS A 11 20.50 14.08 1.49
N GLN A 12 19.46 13.75 0.72
CA GLN A 12 19.56 13.47 -0.71
C GLN A 12 19.69 14.75 -1.54
N PRO A 13 20.71 14.90 -2.41
CA PRO A 13 20.85 16.09 -3.24
C PRO A 13 19.73 16.28 -4.27
N GLU A 14 19.01 15.20 -4.64
CA GLU A 14 17.93 15.23 -5.63
C GLU A 14 16.60 15.76 -5.06
N VAL A 15 16.45 15.81 -3.74
CA VAL A 15 15.21 16.22 -3.07
C VAL A 15 15.21 17.73 -2.85
N SER A 16 14.36 18.45 -3.60
CA SER A 16 14.27 19.92 -3.50
C SER A 16 13.31 20.43 -2.43
N VAL A 17 12.24 19.69 -2.14
CA VAL A 17 11.18 20.08 -1.21
C VAL A 17 10.69 18.84 -0.46
N VAL A 18 10.57 18.96 0.87
CA VAL A 18 9.96 17.93 1.73
C VAL A 18 8.66 18.48 2.31
N LEU A 19 7.56 17.76 2.09
CA LEU A 19 6.25 18.11 2.63
C LEU A 19 5.97 17.25 3.87
N SER A 20 5.69 17.90 5.01
CA SER A 20 5.38 17.22 6.26
C SER A 20 3.93 17.46 6.68
N GLY A 21 3.16 16.39 6.85
CA GLY A 21 1.77 16.44 7.34
C GLY A 21 1.72 16.51 8.86
N MET A 22 0.90 17.40 9.41
CA MET A 22 0.83 17.67 10.86
C MET A 22 -0.62 17.93 11.30
N SER A 23 -1.05 17.32 12.40
CA SER A 23 -2.40 17.49 12.97
C SER A 23 -2.42 18.23 14.30
N LYS A 24 -1.26 18.57 14.87
CA LYS A 24 -1.10 19.25 16.16
C LYS A 24 0.02 20.29 16.08
N MET A 25 -0.08 21.36 16.87
CA MET A 25 0.92 22.43 16.92
C MET A 25 2.30 21.93 17.39
N GLU A 26 2.35 20.97 18.32
CA GLU A 26 3.59 20.37 18.79
C GLU A 26 4.42 19.77 17.64
N HIS A 27 3.76 19.06 16.71
CA HIS A 27 4.43 18.50 15.53
C HIS A 27 5.00 19.62 14.63
N VAL A 28 4.34 20.77 14.55
CA VAL A 28 4.83 21.93 13.80
C VAL A 28 6.13 22.45 14.41
N ILE A 29 6.15 22.63 15.73
CA ILE A 29 7.33 23.12 16.45
C ILE A 29 8.51 22.16 16.26
N GLU A 30 8.25 20.85 16.39
CA GLU A 30 9.27 19.80 16.21
C GLU A 30 9.79 19.76 14.77
N ASN A 31 8.90 19.79 13.77
CA ASN A 31 9.29 19.74 12.37
C ASN A 31 10.05 20.99 11.92
N VAL A 32 9.71 22.17 12.44
CA VAL A 32 10.48 23.40 12.19
C VAL A 32 11.89 23.30 12.79
N LYS A 33 12.03 22.76 14.01
CA LYS A 33 13.34 22.47 14.60
C LYS A 33 14.14 21.48 13.75
N SER A 34 13.50 20.42 13.27
CA SER A 34 14.12 19.44 12.37
C SER A 34 14.59 20.08 11.06
N ALA A 35 13.73 20.89 10.43
CA ALA A 35 14.05 21.60 9.20
C ALA A 35 15.24 22.56 9.35
N ASN A 36 15.37 23.23 10.50
CA ASN A 36 16.53 24.08 10.78
C ASN A 36 17.86 23.30 10.86
N ASN A 37 17.81 22.00 11.12
CA ASN A 37 18.98 21.11 11.17
C ASN A 37 19.19 20.34 9.85
N SER A 38 18.39 20.61 8.81
CA SER A 38 18.45 19.90 7.54
C SER A 38 19.68 20.24 6.70
N GLY A 39 20.08 19.33 5.82
CA GLY A 39 21.15 19.58 4.85
C GLY A 39 21.46 18.36 3.97
N ILE A 40 21.96 18.64 2.76
CA ILE A 40 22.47 17.62 1.84
C ILE A 40 23.73 17.00 2.46
N ASN A 41 23.87 15.68 2.36
CA ASN A 41 25.00 14.93 2.92
C ASN A 41 25.19 15.12 4.44
N ASN A 42 24.12 15.42 5.19
CA ASN A 42 24.21 15.75 6.62
C ASN A 42 24.25 14.53 7.57
N LEU A 43 23.71 13.39 7.12
CA LEU A 43 23.81 12.11 7.83
C LEU A 43 25.19 11.46 7.65
N THR A 44 25.71 10.88 8.73
CA THR A 44 26.94 10.09 8.75
C THR A 44 26.72 8.69 8.16
N GLN A 45 27.80 8.02 7.79
CA GLN A 45 27.73 6.63 7.29
C GLN A 45 27.06 5.69 8.30
N SER A 46 27.39 5.81 9.59
CA SER A 46 26.80 4.99 10.65
C SER A 46 25.27 5.17 10.76
N GLU A 47 24.77 6.38 10.54
CA GLU A 47 23.33 6.67 10.55
C GLU A 47 22.65 6.10 9.29
N LEU A 48 23.30 6.22 8.12
CA LEU A 48 22.82 5.61 6.88
C LEU A 48 22.76 4.08 6.97
N ASP A 49 23.77 3.45 7.59
CA ASP A 49 23.80 2.01 7.82
C ASP A 49 22.63 1.60 8.75
N THR A 50 22.38 2.36 9.80
CA THR A 50 21.23 2.15 10.70
C THR A 50 19.89 2.24 9.95
N ILE A 51 19.73 3.24 9.07
CA ILE A 51 18.53 3.39 8.24
C ILE A 51 18.39 2.21 7.26
N SER A 52 19.50 1.75 6.68
CA SER A 52 19.54 0.59 5.78
C SER A 52 19.13 -0.70 6.52
N ASP A 53 19.62 -0.91 7.74
CA ASP A 53 19.25 -2.06 8.57
C ASP A 53 17.77 -2.02 8.94
N LEU A 54 17.25 -0.84 9.30
CA LEU A 54 15.82 -0.65 9.54
C LEU A 54 15.01 -1.00 8.29
N ARG A 55 15.39 -0.48 7.12
CA ARG A 55 14.73 -0.81 5.84
C ARG A 55 14.73 -2.31 5.59
N ASN A 56 15.86 -2.98 5.80
CA ASN A 56 16.00 -4.42 5.57
C ASN A 56 15.14 -5.23 6.55
N ALA A 57 15.07 -4.83 7.81
CA ALA A 57 14.22 -5.46 8.82
C ALA A 57 12.72 -5.38 8.46
N TYR A 58 12.32 -4.28 7.82
CA TYR A 58 10.93 -4.06 7.40
C TYR A 58 10.59 -4.62 6.02
N LYS A 59 11.58 -4.85 5.14
CA LYS A 59 11.38 -5.28 3.75
C LYS A 59 10.50 -6.53 3.60
N LYS A 60 10.56 -7.46 4.55
CA LYS A 60 9.75 -8.69 4.55
C LYS A 60 8.25 -8.46 4.72
N TYR A 61 7.85 -7.26 5.17
CA TYR A 61 6.46 -6.93 5.45
C TYR A 61 5.77 -6.16 4.31
N ASP A 62 6.52 -5.46 3.46
CA ASP A 62 6.00 -4.74 2.29
C ASP A 62 6.04 -5.65 1.05
N VAL A 63 5.12 -6.61 0.98
CA VAL A 63 5.05 -7.54 -0.15
C VAL A 63 4.68 -6.83 -1.44
N VAL A 64 3.69 -5.95 -1.37
CA VAL A 64 3.30 -5.10 -2.50
C VAL A 64 3.66 -3.65 -2.17
N PRO A 65 4.48 -2.97 -2.99
CA PRO A 65 4.87 -1.57 -2.76
C PRO A 65 3.73 -0.59 -3.14
N CYS A 66 2.49 -0.89 -2.77
CA CYS A 66 1.33 -0.05 -3.04
C CYS A 66 1.28 1.12 -2.04
N THR A 67 1.23 2.34 -2.55
CA THR A 67 1.11 3.57 -1.73
C THR A 67 -0.32 4.08 -1.59
N SER A 68 -1.32 3.31 -2.08
CA SER A 68 -2.73 3.70 -2.07
C SER A 68 -3.04 5.05 -2.75
N CYS A 69 -2.22 5.47 -3.71
CA CYS A 69 -2.38 6.75 -4.42
C CYS A 69 -3.66 6.88 -5.26
N GLY A 70 -4.32 5.77 -5.58
CA GLY A 70 -5.58 5.75 -6.33
C GLY A 70 -5.46 6.00 -7.85
N TYR A 71 -4.25 6.16 -8.41
CA TYR A 71 -4.07 6.45 -9.84
C TYR A 71 -4.57 5.32 -10.75
N CYS A 72 -4.58 4.08 -10.26
CA CYS A 72 -5.13 2.93 -10.96
C CYS A 72 -6.68 2.93 -11.05
N MET A 73 -7.36 3.89 -10.40
CA MET A 73 -8.82 3.99 -10.35
C MET A 73 -9.36 5.07 -11.31
N PRO A 74 -10.61 4.94 -11.79
CA PRO A 74 -11.48 3.77 -11.61
C PRO A 74 -11.02 2.58 -12.47
N CYS A 75 -11.18 1.36 -11.94
CA CYS A 75 -11.06 0.14 -12.73
C CYS A 75 -12.33 -0.04 -13.58
N PRO A 76 -12.23 -0.38 -14.88
CA PRO A 76 -13.42 -0.59 -15.73
C PRO A 76 -14.33 -1.71 -15.25
N GLN A 77 -13.79 -2.69 -14.51
CA GLN A 77 -14.55 -3.78 -13.91
C GLN A 77 -15.01 -3.48 -12.47
N GLY A 78 -14.80 -2.25 -11.99
CA GLY A 78 -15.21 -1.82 -10.66
C GLY A 78 -14.38 -2.38 -9.50
N VAL A 79 -13.28 -3.09 -9.77
CA VAL A 79 -12.34 -3.59 -8.75
C VAL A 79 -11.75 -2.43 -7.95
N SER A 80 -11.80 -2.52 -6.62
CA SER A 80 -11.13 -1.56 -5.74
C SER A 80 -9.67 -1.95 -5.53
N ILE A 81 -8.83 -1.63 -6.52
CA ILE A 81 -7.41 -2.04 -6.55
C ILE A 81 -6.66 -1.64 -5.26
N PRO A 82 -6.72 -0.38 -4.76
CA PRO A 82 -6.02 -0.02 -3.53
C PRO A 82 -6.46 -0.82 -2.31
N THR A 83 -7.77 -1.07 -2.15
CA THR A 83 -8.31 -1.88 -1.04
C THR A 83 -7.80 -3.31 -1.11
N VAL A 84 -7.76 -3.91 -2.31
CA VAL A 84 -7.25 -5.27 -2.50
C VAL A 84 -5.76 -5.37 -2.13
N MET A 85 -4.94 -4.40 -2.54
CA MET A 85 -3.52 -4.38 -2.19
C MET A 85 -3.30 -4.21 -0.67
N LEU A 86 -4.12 -3.38 -0.01
CA LEU A 86 -4.09 -3.22 1.44
C LEU A 86 -4.38 -4.55 2.14
N ILE A 87 -5.43 -5.27 1.72
CA ILE A 87 -5.77 -6.59 2.28
C ILE A 87 -4.58 -7.56 2.14
N LEU A 88 -3.92 -7.59 0.98
CA LEU A 88 -2.78 -8.47 0.75
C LEU A 88 -1.58 -8.14 1.65
N ASN A 89 -1.21 -6.87 1.78
CA ASN A 89 -0.10 -6.45 2.63
C ASN A 89 -0.39 -6.70 4.12
N GLU A 90 -1.61 -6.45 4.57
CA GLU A 90 -2.00 -6.70 5.96
C GLU A 90 -1.96 -8.20 6.29
N LEU A 91 -2.43 -9.06 5.39
CA LEU A 91 -2.31 -10.50 5.56
C LEU A 91 -0.85 -10.93 5.66
N ALA A 92 0.02 -10.39 4.80
CA ALA A 92 1.44 -10.72 4.81
C ALA A 92 2.16 -10.24 6.08
N TYR A 93 1.76 -9.08 6.60
CA TYR A 93 2.34 -8.53 7.82
C TYR A 93 1.99 -9.37 9.05
N TRP A 94 0.72 -9.75 9.20
CA TRP A 94 0.21 -10.38 10.42
C TRP A 94 0.27 -11.91 10.41
N GLY A 95 0.42 -12.56 9.24
CA GLY A 95 0.80 -13.97 9.12
C GLY A 95 -0.22 -15.00 9.65
N ASP A 96 -1.50 -14.64 9.83
CA ASP A 96 -2.53 -15.59 10.28
C ASP A 96 -3.86 -15.45 9.50
N PRO A 97 -4.33 -16.52 8.82
CA PRO A 97 -5.69 -16.68 8.29
C PRO A 97 -6.84 -16.54 9.31
N GLN A 98 -6.56 -16.48 10.62
CA GLN A 98 -7.51 -16.09 11.69
C GLN A 98 -7.96 -14.62 11.63
N SER A 99 -7.57 -13.87 10.60
CA SER A 99 -8.10 -12.53 10.36
C SER A 99 -9.56 -12.57 9.88
N GLU A 100 -10.47 -12.97 10.76
CA GLU A 100 -11.90 -12.73 10.60
C GLU A 100 -12.14 -11.27 10.18
N ARG A 101 -11.32 -10.35 10.71
CA ARG A 101 -11.22 -8.96 10.26
C ARG A 101 -10.99 -8.80 8.74
N TRP A 102 -9.91 -9.34 8.16
CA TRP A 102 -9.57 -9.10 6.75
C TRP A 102 -10.48 -9.89 5.81
N LYS A 103 -10.93 -11.07 6.25
CA LYS A 103 -12.01 -11.79 5.59
C LYS A 103 -13.30 -10.97 5.55
N LEU A 104 -13.71 -10.32 6.64
CA LEU A 104 -14.85 -9.41 6.64
C LEU A 104 -14.67 -8.23 5.66
N PHE A 105 -13.46 -7.68 5.54
CA PHE A 105 -13.19 -6.63 4.53
C PHE A 105 -13.28 -7.18 3.11
N TYR A 106 -12.74 -8.37 2.86
CA TYR A 106 -12.83 -9.03 1.56
C TYR A 106 -14.28 -9.37 1.20
N ASP A 107 -15.05 -9.95 2.12
CA ASP A 107 -16.44 -10.38 1.94
C ASP A 107 -17.39 -9.20 1.70
N ARG A 108 -17.02 -7.98 2.15
CA ARG A 108 -17.75 -6.76 1.80
C ARG A 108 -17.56 -6.33 0.35
N LEU A 109 -16.57 -6.86 -0.38
CA LEU A 109 -16.38 -6.52 -1.79
C LEU A 109 -17.29 -7.37 -2.66
N ALA A 110 -17.99 -6.74 -3.60
CA ALA A 110 -18.88 -7.42 -4.52
C ALA A 110 -18.12 -8.39 -5.42
N LYS A 111 -18.57 -9.64 -5.47
CA LYS A 111 -17.87 -10.75 -6.14
C LYS A 111 -18.26 -10.91 -7.59
N THR A 112 -19.45 -10.42 -7.97
CA THR A 112 -19.94 -10.44 -9.36
C THR A 112 -20.33 -9.03 -9.84
N PRO A 113 -20.37 -8.79 -11.16
CA PRO A 113 -20.83 -7.52 -11.71
C PRO A 113 -22.26 -7.18 -11.29
N GLU A 114 -23.14 -8.18 -11.22
CA GLU A 114 -24.54 -8.02 -10.83
C GLU A 114 -24.66 -7.57 -9.37
N GLU A 115 -23.93 -8.23 -8.46
CA GLU A 115 -23.92 -7.84 -7.04
C GLU A 115 -23.40 -6.40 -6.86
N LEU A 116 -22.36 -6.03 -7.63
CA LEU A 116 -21.79 -4.68 -7.59
C LEU A 116 -22.80 -3.63 -8.07
N GLU A 117 -23.53 -3.92 -9.14
CA GLU A 117 -24.57 -3.05 -9.68
C GLU A 117 -25.76 -2.93 -8.73
N GLU A 118 -26.27 -4.04 -8.21
CA GLU A 118 -27.39 -4.06 -7.25
C GLU A 118 -27.09 -3.23 -5.99
N ARG A 119 -25.89 -3.37 -5.43
CA ARG A 119 -25.47 -2.61 -4.24
C ARG A 119 -25.29 -1.13 -4.53
N ARG A 120 -24.76 -0.75 -5.70
CA ARG A 120 -24.72 0.66 -6.10
C ARG A 120 -26.10 1.26 -6.29
N ASN A 121 -27.02 0.48 -6.87
CA ASN A 121 -28.41 0.89 -7.09
C ASN A 121 -29.19 1.05 -5.77
N SER A 122 -28.79 0.35 -4.69
CA SER A 122 -29.35 0.55 -3.35
C SER A 122 -28.78 1.76 -2.61
N GLY A 123 -27.85 2.51 -3.23
CA GLY A 123 -27.21 3.69 -2.66
C GLY A 123 -25.93 3.39 -1.87
N GLU A 124 -25.42 2.16 -1.91
CA GLU A 124 -24.17 1.79 -1.26
C GLU A 124 -22.95 2.23 -2.10
N GLU A 125 -21.88 2.69 -1.45
CA GLU A 125 -20.56 2.89 -2.08
C GLU A 125 -19.85 1.55 -2.34
N ALA A 126 -20.50 0.65 -3.08
CA ALA A 126 -20.01 -0.71 -3.26
C ALA A 126 -18.76 -0.77 -4.15
N GLN A 127 -17.82 -1.61 -3.70
CA GLN A 127 -16.50 -1.83 -4.28
C GLN A 127 -16.39 -3.26 -4.81
N GLY A 128 -15.78 -3.44 -5.98
CA GLY A 128 -15.57 -4.75 -6.59
C GLY A 128 -14.37 -5.51 -6.01
N ALA A 129 -14.53 -6.81 -5.89
CA ALA A 129 -13.51 -7.77 -5.48
C ALA A 129 -12.52 -8.07 -6.62
N PRO A 130 -11.35 -8.67 -6.35
CA PRO A 130 -10.40 -9.07 -7.39
C PRO A 130 -10.96 -10.13 -8.35
N THR A 131 -12.03 -10.84 -7.98
CA THR A 131 -12.78 -11.77 -8.86
C THR A 131 -13.32 -11.10 -10.12
N LEU A 132 -13.57 -9.79 -10.08
CA LEU A 132 -14.02 -9.02 -11.26
C LEU A 132 -12.86 -8.66 -12.20
N CYS A 133 -11.61 -8.86 -11.80
CA CYS A 133 -10.48 -8.53 -12.65
C CYS A 133 -10.40 -9.48 -13.85
N ILE A 134 -10.52 -8.91 -15.06
CA ILE A 134 -10.35 -9.61 -16.35
C ILE A 134 -8.95 -9.46 -16.95
N GLU A 135 -7.98 -8.96 -16.16
CA GLU A 135 -6.59 -8.76 -16.59
C GLU A 135 -6.41 -7.83 -17.81
N CYS A 136 -7.28 -6.83 -17.97
CA CYS A 136 -7.23 -5.89 -19.11
C CYS A 136 -5.94 -5.04 -19.22
N GLY A 137 -5.15 -4.95 -18.15
CA GLY A 137 -3.86 -4.22 -18.15
C GLY A 137 -3.93 -2.70 -18.03
N GLU A 138 -5.11 -2.05 -18.09
CA GLU A 138 -5.24 -0.57 -18.04
C GLU A 138 -4.59 0.09 -16.81
N CYS A 139 -4.50 -0.65 -15.71
CA CYS A 139 -3.94 -0.17 -14.46
C CYS A 139 -2.40 -0.15 -14.44
N LEU A 140 -1.74 -0.89 -15.34
CA LEU A 140 -0.27 -1.02 -15.38
C LEU A 140 0.40 0.31 -15.71
N GLU A 141 -0.07 0.99 -16.76
CA GLU A 141 0.47 2.30 -17.17
C GLU A 141 0.17 3.41 -16.17
N LYS A 142 -0.89 3.24 -15.36
CA LYS A 142 -1.31 4.23 -14.35
C LYS A 142 -0.55 4.08 -13.04
N CYS A 143 0.08 2.93 -12.77
CA CYS A 143 0.70 2.64 -11.49
C CYS A 143 2.11 3.27 -11.42
N PRO A 144 2.35 4.31 -10.59
CA PRO A 144 3.68 4.92 -10.48
C PRO A 144 4.71 3.97 -9.84
N GLN A 145 4.24 2.95 -9.11
CA GLN A 145 5.07 1.95 -8.46
C GLN A 145 5.33 0.72 -9.36
N GLN A 146 4.86 0.75 -10.61
CA GLN A 146 5.05 -0.31 -11.62
C GLN A 146 4.60 -1.71 -11.12
N ILE A 147 3.58 -1.74 -10.26
CA ILE A 147 3.05 -2.99 -9.71
C ILE A 147 2.34 -3.74 -10.83
N ASN A 148 2.63 -5.03 -10.99
CA ASN A 148 1.84 -5.91 -11.84
C ASN A 148 0.51 -6.25 -11.15
N ILE A 149 -0.43 -5.32 -11.23
CA ILE A 149 -1.72 -5.38 -10.55
C ILE A 149 -2.51 -6.65 -10.91
N PRO A 150 -2.64 -7.08 -12.18
CA PRO A 150 -3.30 -8.34 -12.53
C PRO A 150 -2.75 -9.56 -11.79
N ILE A 151 -1.42 -9.71 -11.68
CA ILE A 151 -0.79 -10.79 -10.92
C ILE A 151 -1.23 -10.73 -9.45
N MET A 152 -1.23 -9.54 -8.84
CA MET A 152 -1.66 -9.40 -7.45
C MET A 152 -3.16 -9.74 -7.27
N MET A 153 -4.02 -9.39 -8.23
CA MET A 153 -5.42 -9.81 -8.21
C MET A 153 -5.54 -11.35 -8.19
N ASN A 154 -4.73 -12.04 -9.00
CA ASN A 154 -4.68 -13.50 -9.00
C ASN A 154 -4.18 -14.07 -7.68
N LYS A 155 -3.13 -13.47 -7.09
CA LYS A 155 -2.62 -13.89 -5.77
C LYS A 155 -3.72 -13.78 -4.69
N VAL A 156 -4.46 -12.67 -4.65
CA VAL A 156 -5.55 -12.49 -3.68
C VAL A 156 -6.72 -13.45 -3.94
N LYS A 157 -7.12 -13.64 -5.20
CA LYS A 157 -8.15 -14.65 -5.56
C LYS A 157 -7.76 -16.04 -5.05
N ALA A 158 -6.52 -16.46 -5.26
CA ALA A 158 -6.09 -17.78 -4.83
C ALA A 158 -6.05 -17.94 -3.30
N ILE A 159 -5.71 -16.87 -2.57
CA ILE A 159 -5.74 -16.88 -1.10
C ILE A 159 -7.19 -17.04 -0.59
N PHE A 160 -8.13 -16.23 -1.08
CA PHE A 160 -9.49 -16.19 -0.53
C PHE A 160 -10.47 -17.20 -1.14
N GLU A 161 -10.35 -17.50 -2.43
CA GLU A 161 -11.27 -18.38 -3.16
C GLU A 161 -10.77 -19.83 -3.23
N GLU A 162 -9.46 -20.04 -3.26
CA GLU A 162 -8.84 -21.38 -3.39
C GLU A 162 -8.21 -21.87 -2.08
N GLY A 163 -8.19 -21.04 -1.03
CA GLY A 163 -7.63 -21.39 0.28
C GLY A 163 -6.11 -21.57 0.29
N LYS A 164 -5.39 -20.94 -0.66
CA LYS A 164 -3.93 -21.01 -0.69
C LYS A 164 -3.32 -20.22 0.47
N GLN A 165 -2.27 -20.77 1.05
CA GLN A 165 -1.49 -20.11 2.10
C GLN A 165 -0.73 -18.92 1.53
N ILE A 166 -0.66 -17.84 2.31
CA ILE A 166 -0.04 -16.60 1.84
C ILE A 166 1.46 -16.76 1.61
N GLU A 167 2.15 -17.52 2.46
CA GLU A 167 3.60 -17.74 2.38
C GLU A 167 4.03 -18.25 1.01
N ASN A 168 3.24 -19.19 0.45
CA ASN A 168 3.48 -19.78 -0.86
C ASN A 168 3.29 -18.80 -2.03
N MET A 169 2.63 -17.66 -1.79
CA MET A 169 2.28 -16.67 -2.82
C MET A 169 3.21 -15.45 -2.81
N LEU A 170 4.06 -15.30 -1.79
CA LEU A 170 5.01 -14.19 -1.66
C LEU A 170 6.44 -14.53 -2.08
N GLU A 171 6.72 -15.81 -2.36
CA GLU A 171 8.06 -16.32 -2.74
C GLU A 171 8.34 -16.29 -4.26
N GLU A 172 7.40 -15.81 -5.08
CA GLU A 172 7.50 -15.63 -6.54
C GLU A 172 7.40 -14.17 -6.98
#